data_AF-A0A350YYY9-F1
#
_entry.id   AF-A0A350YYY9-F1
#
_cell.length_a   1.000
_cell.length_b   1.000
_cell.length_c   1.000
_cell.angle_alpha   90.00
_cell.angle_beta   90.00
_cell.angle_gamma   90.00
#
_symmetry.space_group_name_H-M   'P 1'
#
loop_
_entity.id
_entity.type
_entity.pdbx_description
1 polymer ?
#
loop_
_entity_poly.entity_id
_entity_poly.type
_entity_poly.pdbx_seq_one_letter_code
_entity_poly.pdbx_strand_id
1 'polypeptide(L)'
;LDNEKILKRHVYAVALSLYLKNYPNFYSANNARAFINEKGYMGFMEWLKSEPKELSDLINNSISITNKQLKDKFIISFGWLEDFIGEQGTLTKVIKEFEQNVEYLKREYEKAMRARDERTASLFNRKLERYQKNDLIDFLVRGNILPKYGFPIDSVELSQNIAAQSFKSLNLSRDLSVAIAEYAPSSEVVADGGLYTSRYIRKPVVNKSEMSDFETAFISKCPNCGNLNYSKMPIGSDGIDCAVCANKLKNRDFYKSIEPRAGFIAEEEIKDVPLSSQERKYKTEAIYIGEKTAYSISKYDYEFENIKLEVESTANDSLVVKSTDVFYVCPKCGYSLASNETGKLLDYSDYRPGVNRIEISNNGHKNPFGRGNCTNVSLMKYCLHHEFKTDVAKISFGCNTSSYSTMLSVMYALLNSFANELNIERRDIKACLSYKISNGRMDHKIIIYDAVPGGAGHSRCLVTEDGEVLKAVIKRAIGLLDTCECSPSCYRCLRNYENQKIHEILDREKALAFLKQLG
;
A
#
# COMPACT_ATOMS: atom_id res chain seq x y z
N LEU A 1 25.51 6.59 12.37
CA LEU A 1 24.16 6.65 11.75
C LEU A 1 23.78 8.11 11.63
N ASP A 2 23.86 8.70 10.43
CA ASP A 2 23.66 10.16 10.25
C ASP A 2 22.36 10.52 9.49
N ASN A 3 21.56 9.52 9.10
CA ASN A 3 20.22 9.75 8.56
C ASN A 3 19.22 9.90 9.73
N GLU A 4 18.73 11.11 9.97
CA GLU A 4 17.81 11.43 11.07
C GLU A 4 16.55 10.55 11.10
N LYS A 5 15.99 10.20 9.93
CA LYS A 5 14.77 9.39 9.83
C LYS A 5 15.01 7.95 10.30
N ILE A 6 16.15 7.37 9.93
CA ILE A 6 16.55 6.03 10.39
C ILE A 6 16.86 6.06 11.89
N LEU A 7 17.58 7.11 12.33
CA LEU A 7 17.94 7.31 13.72
C LEU A 7 16.70 7.38 14.64
N LYS A 8 15.68 8.17 14.27
CA LYS A 8 14.39 8.26 14.99
C LYS A 8 13.81 6.87 15.28
N ARG A 9 13.68 6.03 14.24
CA ARG A 9 13.09 4.68 14.37
C ARG A 9 13.92 3.76 15.28
N HIS A 10 15.25 3.89 15.27
CA HIS A 10 16.10 3.11 16.17
C HIS A 10 15.98 3.57 17.62
N VAL A 11 15.95 4.87 17.87
CA VAL A 11 15.72 5.43 19.21
C VAL A 11 14.36 4.98 19.77
N TYR A 12 13.30 5.03 18.96
CA TYR A 12 11.96 4.56 19.38
C TYR A 12 11.96 3.06 19.71
N ALA A 13 12.65 2.25 18.89
CA ALA A 13 12.78 0.82 19.13
C ALA A 13 13.54 0.52 20.44
N VAL A 14 14.63 1.23 20.72
CA VAL A 14 15.38 1.10 21.98
C VAL A 14 14.49 1.48 23.17
N ALA A 15 13.79 2.61 23.10
CA ALA A 15 12.89 3.04 24.16
C ALA A 15 11.77 2.04 24.45
N LEU A 16 11.10 1.53 23.40
CA LEU A 16 10.07 0.50 23.54
C LEU A 16 10.65 -0.80 24.10
N SER A 17 11.82 -1.23 23.62
CA SER A 17 12.45 -2.47 24.08
C SER A 17 12.79 -2.43 25.57
N LEU A 18 13.30 -1.29 26.05
CA LEU A 18 13.63 -1.09 27.47
C LEU A 18 12.36 -1.07 28.33
N TYR A 19 11.33 -0.34 27.90
CA TYR A 19 10.06 -0.31 28.62
C TYR A 19 9.40 -1.69 28.69
N LEU A 20 9.31 -2.42 27.57
CA LEU A 20 8.69 -3.74 27.54
C LEU A 20 9.51 -4.80 28.30
N LYS A 21 10.84 -4.62 28.41
CA LYS A 21 11.68 -5.44 29.28
C LYS A 21 11.36 -5.21 30.76
N ASN A 22 11.16 -3.96 31.16
CA ASN A 22 10.81 -3.61 32.55
C ASN A 22 9.35 -3.93 32.89
N TYR A 23 8.46 -3.97 31.89
CA TYR A 23 7.04 -4.30 32.06
C TYR A 23 6.59 -5.41 31.08
N PRO A 24 7.03 -6.68 31.26
CA PRO A 24 6.77 -7.78 30.32
C PRO A 24 5.28 -8.07 30.05
N ASN A 25 4.41 -7.75 31.01
CA ASN A 25 2.96 -7.92 30.89
C ASN A 25 2.37 -7.15 29.70
N PHE A 26 2.97 -6.02 29.31
CA PHE A 26 2.51 -5.24 28.17
C PHE A 26 2.92 -5.84 26.82
N TYR A 27 4.01 -6.63 26.76
CA TYR A 27 4.36 -7.35 25.52
C TYR A 27 3.45 -8.55 25.27
N SER A 28 3.06 -9.25 26.34
CA SER A 28 2.04 -10.32 26.31
C SER A 28 2.24 -11.34 25.17
N ALA A 29 3.47 -11.80 24.97
CA ALA A 29 3.85 -12.71 23.87
C ALA A 29 3.43 -12.21 22.47
N ASN A 30 3.71 -10.93 22.18
CA ASN A 30 3.34 -10.21 20.96
C ASN A 30 1.84 -9.91 20.81
N ASN A 31 1.06 -9.95 21.89
CA ASN A 31 -0.35 -9.59 21.86
C ASN A 31 -0.54 -8.12 22.26
N ALA A 32 -1.10 -7.30 21.36
CA ALA A 32 -1.27 -5.87 21.60
C ALA A 32 -2.34 -5.51 22.63
N ARG A 33 -3.12 -6.48 23.14
CA ARG A 33 -4.26 -6.21 24.03
C ARG A 33 -3.88 -5.34 25.23
N ALA A 34 -2.87 -5.72 26.00
CA ALA A 34 -2.49 -5.01 27.23
C ALA A 34 -1.93 -3.61 26.93
N PHE A 35 -1.04 -3.50 25.92
CA PHE A 35 -0.38 -2.24 25.62
C PHE A 35 -1.26 -1.26 24.84
N ILE A 36 -2.00 -1.72 23.83
CA ILE A 36 -2.81 -0.88 22.94
C ILE A 36 -4.27 -0.84 23.38
N ASN A 37 -4.96 -1.99 23.42
CA ASN A 37 -6.41 -2.00 23.64
C ASN A 37 -6.81 -1.55 25.05
N GLU A 38 -6.01 -1.93 26.06
CA GLU A 38 -6.19 -1.59 27.48
C GLU A 38 -5.39 -0.34 27.88
N LYS A 39 -4.87 0.41 26.89
CA LYS A 39 -4.19 1.70 27.05
C LYS A 39 -2.91 1.68 27.90
N GLY A 40 -2.21 0.55 27.98
CA GLY A 40 -0.90 0.46 28.64
C GLY A 40 0.17 1.42 28.09
N TYR A 41 0.02 1.89 26.85
CA TYR A 41 0.87 2.92 26.25
C TYR A 41 0.86 4.26 27.02
N MET A 42 -0.17 4.56 27.83
CA MET A 42 -0.21 5.80 28.60
C MET A 42 0.92 5.84 29.63
N GLY A 43 1.15 4.73 30.35
CA GLY A 43 2.28 4.59 31.27
C GLY A 43 3.64 4.67 30.56
N PHE A 44 3.72 4.21 29.30
CA PHE A 44 4.92 4.37 28.48
C PHE A 44 5.19 5.84 28.14
N MET A 45 4.16 6.61 27.78
CA MET A 45 4.28 8.04 27.50
C MET A 45 4.69 8.82 28.75
N GLU A 46 4.14 8.48 29.92
CA GLU A 46 4.53 9.08 31.20
C GLU A 46 5.97 8.74 31.57
N TRP A 47 6.37 7.47 31.41
CA TRP A 47 7.75 7.03 31.63
C TRP A 47 8.73 7.79 30.73
N LEU A 48 8.42 7.98 29.45
CA LEU A 48 9.24 8.77 28.53
C LEU A 48 9.42 10.23 28.97
N LYS A 49 8.34 10.86 29.45
CA LYS A 49 8.35 12.25 29.96
C LYS A 49 9.17 12.40 31.24
N SER A 50 9.44 11.31 31.96
CA SER A 50 10.32 11.33 33.13
C SER A 50 11.81 11.39 32.79
N GLU A 51 12.17 11.34 31.50
CA GLU A 51 13.55 11.38 30.98
C GLU A 51 14.47 10.36 31.70
N PRO A 52 14.16 9.06 31.61
CA PRO A 52 14.85 8.04 32.38
C PRO A 52 16.31 7.93 31.95
N LYS A 53 17.24 8.15 32.89
CA LYS A 53 18.69 8.11 32.63
C LYS A 53 19.15 6.80 32.00
N GLU A 54 18.57 5.67 32.43
CA GLU A 54 18.85 4.35 31.87
C GLU A 54 18.61 4.29 30.35
N LEU A 55 17.59 5.00 29.85
CA LEU A 55 17.31 5.08 28.42
C LEU A 55 18.38 5.87 27.68
N SER A 56 18.81 7.02 28.21
CA SER A 56 19.89 7.82 27.61
C SER A 56 21.19 7.04 27.53
N ASP A 57 21.55 6.34 28.61
CA ASP A 57 22.75 5.49 28.66
C ASP A 57 22.67 4.36 27.63
N LEU A 58 21.51 3.70 27.53
CA LEU A 58 21.31 2.62 26.56
C LEU A 58 21.37 3.11 25.11
N ILE A 59 20.78 4.27 24.79
CA ILE A 59 20.84 4.86 23.44
C ILE A 59 22.30 5.19 23.10
N ASN A 60 23.03 5.83 24.01
CA ASN A 60 24.43 6.22 23.79
C ASN A 60 25.34 5.00 23.57
N ASN A 61 25.09 3.89 24.26
CA ASN A 61 25.84 2.65 24.09
C ASN A 61 25.42 1.86 22.83
N SER A 62 24.18 2.01 22.38
CA SER A 62 23.63 1.21 21.26
C SER A 62 23.77 1.86 19.89
N ILE A 63 23.85 3.20 19.82
CA ILE A 63 23.83 3.93 18.56
C ILE A 63 25.03 4.88 18.46
N SER A 64 25.94 4.59 17.52
CA SER A 64 27.04 5.50 17.19
C SER A 64 26.55 6.63 16.27
N ILE A 65 26.57 7.85 16.79
CA ILE A 65 26.19 9.08 16.08
C ILE A 65 27.43 9.96 15.96
N THR A 66 27.85 10.21 14.72
CA THR A 66 29.02 11.02 14.37
C THR A 66 28.67 12.50 14.26
N ASN A 67 27.46 12.83 13.82
CA ASN A 67 26.96 14.21 13.78
C ASN A 67 26.63 14.75 15.19
N LYS A 68 27.30 15.85 15.58
CA LYS A 68 27.13 16.48 16.90
C LYS A 68 25.71 17.01 17.16
N GLN A 69 25.06 17.64 16.18
CA GLN A 69 23.70 18.15 16.32
C GLN A 69 22.69 17.02 16.55
N LEU A 70 22.83 15.91 15.82
CA LEU A 70 21.97 14.74 16.01
C LEU A 70 22.23 14.08 17.37
N LYS A 71 23.49 14.02 17.81
CA LYS A 71 23.86 13.50 19.12
C LYS A 71 23.20 14.32 20.24
N ASP A 72 23.29 15.64 20.17
CA ASP A 72 22.69 16.54 21.16
C ASP A 72 21.16 16.37 21.20
N LYS A 73 20.50 16.30 20.04
CA LYS A 73 19.04 16.13 19.93
C LYS A 73 18.53 14.78 20.45
N PHE A 74 19.22 13.67 20.12
CA PHE A 74 18.70 12.33 20.37
C PHE A 74 19.17 11.69 21.68
N ILE A 75 20.34 12.09 22.19
CA ILE A 75 20.95 11.47 23.38
C ILE A 75 20.88 12.40 24.58
N ILE A 76 21.11 13.71 24.39
CA ILE A 76 21.31 14.65 25.51
C ILE A 76 20.00 15.31 25.95
N SER A 77 19.14 15.75 25.03
CA SER A 77 18.01 16.63 25.35
C SER A 77 16.61 16.01 25.23
N PHE A 78 16.50 14.72 24.89
CA PHE A 78 15.21 14.08 24.59
C PHE A 78 14.37 14.86 23.54
N GLY A 79 15.00 15.68 22.68
CA GLY A 79 14.31 16.56 21.73
C GLY A 79 13.50 15.84 20.65
N TRP A 80 13.54 14.51 20.62
CA TRP A 80 12.72 13.63 19.79
C TRP A 80 11.38 13.24 20.41
N LEU A 81 11.14 13.54 21.69
CA LEU A 81 9.86 13.23 22.35
C LEU A 81 8.69 13.91 21.67
N GLU A 82 8.83 15.16 21.23
CA GLU A 82 7.76 15.86 20.51
C GLU A 82 7.44 15.16 19.17
N ASP A 83 8.46 14.70 18.44
CA ASP A 83 8.31 13.94 17.19
C ASP A 83 7.66 12.55 17.38
N PHE A 84 7.67 12.03 18.62
CA PHE A 84 7.18 10.69 18.94
C PHE A 84 5.85 10.68 19.67
N ILE A 85 5.73 11.40 20.79
CA ILE A 85 4.57 11.44 21.68
C ILE A 85 3.94 12.84 21.82
N GLY A 86 4.44 13.84 21.08
CA GLY A 86 3.81 15.16 20.99
C GLY A 86 2.45 15.13 20.29
N GLU A 87 1.82 16.29 20.10
CA GLU A 87 0.48 16.39 19.50
C GLU A 87 0.46 15.82 18.07
N GLN A 88 1.54 16.07 17.33
CA GLN A 88 1.75 15.53 15.98
C GLN A 88 2.73 14.34 15.97
N GLY A 89 3.04 13.80 17.15
CA GLY A 89 3.97 12.70 17.35
C GLY A 89 3.53 11.42 16.66
N THR A 90 4.51 10.62 16.22
CA THR A 90 4.27 9.39 15.45
C THR A 90 3.41 8.37 16.22
N LEU A 91 3.72 8.11 17.49
CA LEU A 91 2.95 7.19 18.34
C LEU A 91 1.55 7.73 18.61
N THR A 92 1.42 9.02 18.92
CA THR A 92 0.15 9.70 19.19
C THR A 92 -0.81 9.57 18.01
N LYS A 93 -0.33 9.81 16.78
CA LYS A 93 -1.15 9.67 15.56
C LYS A 93 -1.67 8.26 15.36
N VAL A 94 -0.79 7.26 15.48
CA VAL A 94 -1.13 5.85 15.27
C VAL A 94 -2.17 5.37 16.30
N ILE A 95 -2.00 5.77 17.56
CA ILE A 95 -2.96 5.44 18.63
C ILE A 95 -4.29 6.14 18.40
N LYS A 96 -4.28 7.44 18.08
CA LYS A 96 -5.49 8.21 17.80
C LYS A 96 -6.27 7.62 16.63
N GLU A 97 -5.59 7.23 15.55
CA GLU A 97 -6.19 6.52 14.41
C GLU A 97 -6.83 5.20 14.85
N PHE A 98 -6.13 4.42 15.69
CA PHE A 98 -6.66 3.17 16.22
C PHE A 98 -7.92 3.38 17.08
N GLU A 99 -7.89 4.31 18.04
CA GLU A 99 -9.02 4.61 18.91
C GLU A 99 -10.23 5.12 18.12
N GLN A 100 -10.03 6.02 17.15
CA GLN A 100 -11.08 6.54 16.29
C GLN A 100 -11.74 5.43 15.45
N ASN A 101 -10.95 4.50 14.92
CA ASN A 101 -11.48 3.38 14.16
C ASN A 101 -12.27 2.40 15.05
N VAL A 102 -11.81 2.14 16.28
CA VAL A 102 -12.55 1.33 17.27
C VAL A 102 -13.89 2.00 17.62
N GLU A 103 -13.88 3.30 17.89
CA GLU A 103 -15.09 4.07 18.19
C GLU A 103 -16.07 4.07 17.02
N TYR A 104 -15.57 4.28 15.80
CA TYR A 104 -16.37 4.20 14.57
C TYR A 104 -17.09 2.85 14.45
N LEU A 105 -16.35 1.75 14.59
CA LEU A 105 -16.91 0.40 14.47
C LEU A 105 -17.97 0.11 15.55
N LYS A 106 -17.72 0.54 16.80
CA LYS A 106 -18.70 0.44 17.90
C LYS A 106 -19.96 1.22 17.61
N ARG A 107 -19.82 2.47 17.16
CA ARG A 107 -20.96 3.35 16.85
C ARG A 107 -21.82 2.78 15.72
N GLU A 108 -21.21 2.32 14.64
CA GLU A 108 -21.95 1.74 13.51
C GLU A 108 -22.58 0.38 13.86
N TYR A 109 -21.92 -0.42 14.71
CA TYR A 109 -22.53 -1.62 15.29
C TYR A 109 -23.80 -1.29 16.08
N GLU A 110 -23.74 -0.32 17.00
CA GLU A 110 -24.90 0.09 17.79
C GLU A 110 -26.03 0.66 16.92
N LYS A 111 -25.70 1.46 15.90
CA LYS A 111 -26.68 1.96 14.92
C LYS A 111 -27.39 0.80 14.20
N ALA A 112 -26.64 -0.20 13.73
CA ALA A 112 -27.21 -1.36 13.04
C ALA A 112 -28.10 -2.19 13.97
N MET A 113 -27.70 -2.37 15.24
CA MET A 113 -28.50 -3.04 16.26
C MET A 113 -29.82 -2.30 16.53
N ARG A 114 -29.80 -0.97 16.65
CA ARG A 114 -31.01 -0.14 16.81
C ARG A 114 -31.93 -0.23 15.58
N ALA A 115 -31.36 -0.36 14.39
CA ALA A 115 -32.09 -0.54 13.13
C ALA A 115 -32.57 -1.99 12.89
N ARG A 116 -32.26 -2.94 13.79
CA ARG A 116 -32.52 -4.38 13.64
C ARG A 116 -31.93 -4.99 12.36
N ASP A 117 -30.81 -4.43 11.87
CA ASP A 117 -30.05 -4.98 10.75
C ASP A 117 -28.95 -5.91 11.28
N GLU A 118 -29.33 -7.16 11.53
CA GLU A 118 -28.43 -8.19 12.08
C GLU A 118 -27.21 -8.46 11.19
N ARG A 119 -27.38 -8.36 9.86
CA ARG A 119 -26.28 -8.64 8.90
C ARG A 119 -25.22 -7.57 9.00
N THR A 120 -25.62 -6.30 9.00
CA THR A 120 -24.69 -5.18 9.16
C THR A 120 -24.09 -5.16 10.55
N ALA A 121 -24.87 -5.41 11.61
CA ALA A 121 -24.35 -5.51 12.97
C ALA A 121 -23.27 -6.60 13.10
N SER A 122 -23.52 -7.80 12.57
CA SER A 122 -22.55 -8.89 12.56
C SER A 122 -21.25 -8.52 11.81
N LEU A 123 -21.36 -7.82 10.67
CA LEU A 123 -20.21 -7.34 9.90
C LEU A 123 -19.33 -6.39 10.73
N PHE A 124 -19.93 -5.39 11.37
CA PHE A 124 -19.21 -4.40 12.18
C PHE A 124 -18.63 -5.02 13.45
N ASN A 125 -19.37 -5.88 14.15
CA ASN A 125 -18.87 -6.56 15.35
C ASN A 125 -17.65 -7.44 15.02
N ARG A 126 -17.75 -8.26 13.96
CA ARG A 126 -16.64 -9.12 13.55
C ARG A 126 -15.42 -8.31 13.11
N LYS A 127 -15.62 -7.16 12.44
CA LYS A 127 -14.51 -6.25 12.09
C LYS A 127 -13.90 -5.61 13.34
N LEU A 128 -14.70 -5.24 14.34
CA LEU A 128 -14.24 -4.68 15.62
C LEU A 128 -13.38 -5.67 16.41
N GLU A 129 -13.91 -6.88 16.66
CA GLU A 129 -13.18 -7.94 17.37
C GLU A 129 -11.84 -8.23 16.70
N ARG A 130 -11.83 -8.31 15.36
CA ARG A 130 -10.62 -8.47 14.58
C ARG A 130 -9.68 -7.28 14.69
N TYR A 131 -10.18 -6.06 14.56
CA TYR A 131 -9.33 -4.87 14.59
C TYR A 131 -8.58 -4.76 15.93
N GLN A 132 -9.22 -5.21 17.01
CA GLN A 132 -8.63 -5.30 18.34
C GLN A 132 -7.73 -6.54 18.54
N LYS A 133 -7.95 -7.63 17.79
CA LYS A 133 -7.06 -8.79 17.78
C LYS A 133 -5.90 -8.54 16.80
N ASN A 134 -4.85 -7.88 17.30
CA ASN A 134 -3.66 -7.58 16.51
C ASN A 134 -2.37 -7.95 17.26
N ASP A 135 -1.31 -8.20 16.48
CA ASP A 135 0.03 -8.46 16.99
C ASP A 135 0.72 -7.12 17.28
N LEU A 136 1.36 -7.00 18.45
CA LEU A 136 1.94 -5.74 18.90
C LEU A 136 3.05 -5.24 17.98
N ILE A 137 3.96 -6.12 17.56
CA ILE A 137 5.06 -5.76 16.66
C ILE A 137 4.52 -5.34 15.29
N ASP A 138 3.52 -6.05 14.74
CA ASP A 138 2.89 -5.68 13.46
C ASP A 138 2.25 -4.30 13.53
N PHE A 139 1.52 -4.02 14.62
CA PHE A 139 0.94 -2.70 14.88
C PHE A 139 1.99 -1.58 14.89
N LEU A 140 3.09 -1.77 15.64
CA LEU A 140 4.14 -0.76 15.80
C LEU A 140 4.93 -0.51 14.50
N VAL A 141 5.26 -1.56 13.75
CA VAL A 141 6.00 -1.41 12.49
C VAL A 141 5.12 -0.76 11.42
N ARG A 142 3.82 -1.08 11.33
CA ARG A 142 2.89 -0.40 10.41
C ARG A 142 2.66 1.06 10.74
N GLY A 143 2.71 1.39 12.03
CA GLY A 143 2.74 2.77 12.51
C GLY A 143 4.04 3.52 12.20
N ASN A 144 5.02 2.90 11.51
CA ASN A 144 6.36 3.44 11.28
C ASN A 144 7.11 3.78 12.58
N ILE A 145 6.74 3.16 13.70
CA ILE A 145 7.40 3.33 15.01
C ILE A 145 8.69 2.50 15.05
N LEU A 146 8.59 1.23 14.64
CA LEU A 146 9.74 0.33 14.54
C LEU A 146 10.33 0.31 13.12
N PRO A 147 11.65 0.04 12.95
CA PRO A 147 12.28 -0.04 11.63
C PRO A 147 11.72 -1.19 10.77
N LYS A 148 11.23 -0.90 9.56
CA LYS A 148 10.70 -1.93 8.64
C LYS A 148 11.76 -2.90 8.11
N TYR A 149 12.98 -2.45 7.85
CA TYR A 149 14.03 -3.29 7.24
C TYR A 149 14.43 -4.52 8.08
N GLY A 150 14.14 -4.52 9.39
CA GLY A 150 14.35 -5.66 10.28
C GLY A 150 13.17 -6.63 10.38
N PHE A 151 12.01 -6.32 9.77
CA PHE A 151 10.79 -7.12 9.87
C PHE A 151 10.14 -7.36 8.50
N PRO A 152 9.95 -8.62 8.07
CA PRO A 152 9.32 -8.96 6.79
C PRO A 152 7.78 -8.83 6.86
N ILE A 153 7.26 -7.62 7.07
CA ILE A 153 5.81 -7.42 7.33
C ILE A 153 5.01 -7.19 6.07
N ASP A 154 5.62 -6.48 5.13
CA ASP A 154 5.08 -6.28 3.80
C ASP A 154 5.73 -7.28 2.81
N SER A 155 6.34 -8.36 3.30
CA SER A 155 6.88 -9.44 2.48
C SER A 155 6.01 -10.68 2.60
N VAL A 156 5.67 -11.28 1.47
CA VAL A 156 4.81 -12.46 1.43
C VAL A 156 5.42 -13.57 0.60
N GLU A 157 5.07 -14.80 0.97
CA GLU A 157 5.62 -16.01 0.37
C GLU A 157 4.60 -16.67 -0.55
N LEU A 158 5.11 -17.32 -1.60
CA LEU A 158 4.40 -18.36 -2.34
C LEU A 158 4.88 -19.72 -1.84
N SER A 159 4.07 -20.40 -1.02
CA SER A 159 4.39 -21.72 -0.49
C SER A 159 3.90 -22.84 -1.40
N GLN A 160 4.53 -24.02 -1.34
CA GLN A 160 4.00 -25.20 -2.01
C GLN A 160 2.73 -25.71 -1.33
N ASN A 161 1.89 -26.39 -2.11
CA ASN A 161 0.81 -27.19 -1.58
C ASN A 161 1.38 -28.35 -0.76
N ILE A 162 0.82 -28.62 0.43
CA ILE A 162 1.26 -29.74 1.27
C ILE A 162 1.08 -31.09 0.54
N ALA A 163 0.13 -31.17 -0.38
CA ALA A 163 -0.15 -32.37 -1.18
C ALA A 163 0.85 -32.60 -2.33
N ALA A 164 1.80 -31.68 -2.58
CA ALA A 164 2.74 -31.84 -3.69
C ALA A 164 3.63 -33.09 -3.50
N GLN A 165 3.83 -33.85 -4.59
CA GLN A 165 4.58 -35.12 -4.56
C GLN A 165 6.04 -34.97 -4.11
N SER A 166 6.64 -33.80 -4.33
CA SER A 166 7.98 -33.45 -3.84
C SER A 166 7.96 -32.10 -3.13
N PHE A 167 7.99 -32.12 -1.79
CA PHE A 167 8.06 -30.88 -1.01
C PHE A 167 9.47 -30.30 -1.08
N LYS A 168 9.65 -29.22 -1.84
CA LYS A 168 10.85 -28.37 -1.76
C LYS A 168 10.50 -27.10 -0.99
N SER A 169 11.38 -26.66 -0.09
CA SER A 169 11.23 -25.35 0.54
C SER A 169 11.48 -24.25 -0.50
N LEU A 170 10.39 -23.71 -1.07
CA LEU A 170 10.49 -22.58 -2.00
C LEU A 170 10.88 -21.31 -1.23
N ASN A 171 12.03 -20.74 -1.56
CA ASN A 171 12.44 -19.41 -1.08
C ASN A 171 11.84 -18.31 -1.97
N LEU A 172 10.51 -18.29 -2.09
CA LEU A 172 9.78 -17.36 -2.95
C LEU A 172 9.15 -16.23 -2.13
N SER A 173 9.98 -15.30 -1.68
CA SER A 173 9.53 -14.12 -0.94
C SER A 173 9.57 -12.85 -1.81
N ARG A 174 8.50 -12.05 -1.73
CA ARG A 174 8.35 -10.78 -2.46
C ARG A 174 7.68 -9.73 -1.60
N ASP A 175 8.03 -8.46 -1.83
CA ASP A 175 7.23 -7.33 -1.35
C ASP A 175 5.77 -7.47 -1.82
N LEU A 176 4.81 -7.19 -0.95
CA LEU A 176 3.40 -7.45 -1.14
C LEU A 176 2.83 -6.66 -2.33
N SER A 177 3.36 -5.45 -2.60
CA SER A 177 2.98 -4.68 -3.79
C SER A 177 3.34 -5.40 -5.08
N VAL A 178 4.49 -6.10 -5.08
CA VAL A 178 4.98 -6.88 -6.22
C VAL A 178 4.30 -8.25 -6.28
N ALA A 179 4.09 -8.88 -5.12
CA ALA A 179 3.44 -10.17 -5.00
C ALA A 179 2.00 -10.16 -5.53
N ILE A 180 1.28 -9.04 -5.44
CA ILE A 180 -0.06 -8.94 -6.06
C ILE A 180 0.02 -9.06 -7.59
N ALA A 181 1.11 -8.66 -8.24
CA ALA A 181 1.30 -8.86 -9.67
C ALA A 181 1.86 -10.27 -9.98
N GLU A 182 2.84 -10.74 -9.19
CA GLU A 182 3.59 -11.97 -9.48
C GLU A 182 2.91 -13.24 -8.94
N TYR A 183 2.31 -13.17 -7.76
CA TYR A 183 1.76 -14.32 -7.03
C TYR A 183 0.24 -14.33 -6.96
N ALA A 184 -0.44 -13.35 -7.58
CA ALA A 184 -1.88 -13.38 -7.71
C ALA A 184 -2.37 -14.74 -8.30
N PRO A 185 -3.58 -15.18 -7.93
CA PRO A 185 -4.09 -16.48 -8.37
C PRO A 185 -4.01 -16.65 -9.88
N SER A 186 -3.57 -17.83 -10.31
CA SER A 186 -3.35 -18.24 -11.70
C SER A 186 -2.13 -17.62 -12.39
N SER A 187 -1.27 -16.91 -11.65
CA SER A 187 0.08 -16.59 -12.11
C SER A 187 0.98 -17.81 -12.03
N GLU A 188 1.88 -17.94 -12.99
CA GLU A 188 2.88 -18.99 -13.05
C GLU A 188 4.25 -18.42 -12.66
N VAL A 189 4.94 -19.10 -11.74
CA VAL A 189 6.21 -18.67 -11.16
C VAL A 189 7.24 -19.78 -11.35
N VAL A 190 8.36 -19.45 -11.98
CA VAL A 190 9.48 -20.38 -12.15
C VAL A 190 10.35 -20.37 -10.90
N ALA A 191 10.56 -21.54 -10.30
CA ALA A 191 11.43 -21.72 -9.13
C ALA A 191 11.99 -23.15 -9.10
N ASP A 192 13.23 -23.35 -8.62
CA ASP A 192 13.83 -24.69 -8.42
C ASP A 192 13.69 -25.68 -9.60
N GLY A 193 13.69 -25.16 -10.84
CA GLY A 193 13.53 -25.93 -12.07
C GLY A 193 12.09 -26.34 -12.42
N GLY A 194 11.08 -25.88 -11.67
CA GLY A 194 9.66 -26.13 -11.91
C GLY A 194 8.85 -24.85 -12.13
N LEU A 195 7.71 -25.00 -12.80
CA LEU A 195 6.71 -23.95 -12.99
C LEU A 195 5.55 -24.17 -12.03
N TYR A 196 5.39 -23.25 -11.08
CA TYR A 196 4.37 -23.27 -10.03
C TYR A 196 3.23 -22.32 -10.36
N THR A 197 2.00 -22.81 -10.43
CA THR A 197 0.83 -21.95 -10.55
C THR A 197 0.31 -21.55 -9.16
N SER A 198 0.28 -20.26 -8.85
CA SER A 198 -0.39 -19.76 -7.65
C SER A 198 -1.90 -20.06 -7.72
N ARG A 199 -2.49 -20.61 -6.64
CA ARG A 199 -3.89 -21.06 -6.67
C ARG A 199 -4.70 -20.70 -5.43
N TYR A 200 -4.05 -20.50 -4.29
CA TYR A 200 -4.74 -20.18 -3.03
C TYR A 200 -4.20 -18.90 -2.41
N ILE A 201 -5.10 -18.14 -1.77
CA ILE A 201 -4.74 -17.02 -0.90
C ILE A 201 -4.77 -17.53 0.55
N ARG A 202 -3.69 -17.32 1.30
CA ARG A 202 -3.59 -17.76 2.69
C ARG A 202 -4.42 -16.83 3.60
N LYS A 203 -5.00 -17.41 4.64
CA LYS A 203 -5.67 -16.64 5.68
C LYS A 203 -4.67 -16.09 6.69
N PRO A 204 -4.90 -14.88 7.22
CA PRO A 204 -4.04 -14.31 8.26
C PRO A 204 -3.95 -15.21 9.49
N VAL A 205 -2.76 -15.30 10.06
CA VAL A 205 -2.51 -15.94 11.36
C VAL A 205 -2.14 -14.83 12.34
N VAL A 206 -2.91 -14.70 13.41
CA VAL A 206 -2.70 -13.67 14.43
C VAL A 206 -2.67 -14.35 15.80
N ASN A 207 -1.68 -14.03 16.63
CA ASN A 207 -1.48 -14.71 17.92
C ASN A 207 -1.53 -16.25 17.80
N LYS A 208 -0.81 -16.82 16.81
CA LYS A 208 -0.75 -18.27 16.51
C LYS A 208 -2.09 -18.94 16.14
N SER A 209 -3.13 -18.17 15.84
CA SER A 209 -4.43 -18.69 15.40
C SER A 209 -4.77 -18.20 14.01
N GLU A 210 -5.11 -19.11 13.10
CA GLU A 210 -5.65 -18.74 11.78
C GLU A 210 -6.99 -18.01 11.96
N MET A 211 -7.14 -16.89 11.25
CA MET A 211 -8.36 -16.11 11.24
C MET A 211 -9.45 -16.82 10.42
N SER A 212 -10.71 -16.62 10.80
CA SER A 212 -11.85 -17.14 10.03
C SER A 212 -11.97 -16.50 8.63
N ASP A 213 -11.54 -15.25 8.49
CA ASP A 213 -11.77 -14.41 7.31
C ASP A 213 -10.47 -13.73 6.82
N PHE A 214 -10.42 -13.46 5.52
CA PHE A 214 -9.36 -12.66 4.89
C PHE A 214 -9.33 -11.23 5.39
N GLU A 215 -8.15 -10.60 5.41
CA GLU A 215 -8.06 -9.15 5.61
C GLU A 215 -8.67 -8.46 4.40
N THR A 216 -9.70 -7.63 4.63
CA THR A 216 -10.43 -6.97 3.54
C THR A 216 -10.59 -5.49 3.76
N ALA A 217 -10.54 -4.76 2.65
CA ALA A 217 -10.95 -3.37 2.51
C ALA A 217 -12.06 -3.25 1.44
N PHE A 218 -12.51 -2.02 1.24
CA PHE A 218 -13.62 -1.68 0.36
C PHE A 218 -13.13 -0.67 -0.68
N ILE A 219 -13.36 -0.98 -1.96
CA ILE A 219 -12.98 -0.11 -3.08
C ILE A 219 -14.24 0.20 -3.88
N SER A 220 -14.38 1.45 -4.32
CA SER A 220 -15.48 1.91 -5.17
C SER A 220 -14.98 2.84 -6.27
N LYS A 221 -15.45 2.65 -7.49
CA LYS A 221 -15.28 3.62 -8.57
C LYS A 221 -16.44 4.61 -8.50
N CYS A 222 -16.16 5.88 -8.28
CA CYS A 222 -17.18 6.91 -8.22
C CYS A 222 -17.93 6.99 -9.57
N PRO A 223 -19.26 6.91 -9.58
CA PRO A 223 -20.03 6.96 -10.83
C PRO A 223 -20.00 8.36 -11.48
N ASN A 224 -19.78 9.42 -10.70
CA ASN A 224 -19.77 10.80 -11.19
C ASN A 224 -18.42 11.19 -11.81
N CYS A 225 -17.32 11.01 -11.08
CA CYS A 225 -16.00 11.50 -11.50
C CYS A 225 -15.02 10.40 -11.90
N GLY A 226 -15.38 9.12 -11.77
CA GLY A 226 -14.50 7.99 -12.06
C GLY A 226 -13.42 7.69 -11.00
N ASN A 227 -13.29 8.51 -9.95
CA ASN A 227 -12.24 8.36 -8.96
C ASN A 227 -12.39 7.04 -8.19
N LEU A 228 -11.28 6.36 -7.93
CA LEU A 228 -11.26 5.19 -7.06
C LEU A 228 -11.19 5.65 -5.61
N ASN A 229 -12.19 5.26 -4.84
CA ASN A 229 -12.29 5.52 -3.41
C ASN A 229 -11.97 4.23 -2.66
N TYR A 230 -11.23 4.38 -1.58
CA TYR A 230 -10.77 3.28 -0.74
C TYR A 230 -11.22 3.51 0.69
N SER A 231 -11.65 2.45 1.36
CA SER A 231 -11.91 2.45 2.79
C SER A 231 -11.46 1.14 3.41
N LYS A 232 -10.58 1.23 4.41
CA LYS A 232 -10.17 0.08 5.22
C LYS A 232 -11.31 -0.43 6.11
N MET A 233 -12.25 0.45 6.45
CA MET A 233 -13.41 0.17 7.29
C MET A 233 -14.66 -0.13 6.45
N PRO A 234 -15.56 -1.01 6.94
CA PRO A 234 -16.86 -1.21 6.33
C PRO A 234 -17.66 0.10 6.28
N ILE A 235 -18.44 0.26 5.22
CA ILE A 235 -19.19 1.48 4.95
C ILE A 235 -20.50 1.45 5.75
N GLY A 236 -20.64 2.39 6.68
CA GLY A 236 -21.86 2.59 7.46
C GLY A 236 -23.07 3.01 6.62
N SER A 237 -24.24 3.07 7.24
CA SER A 237 -25.52 3.44 6.58
C SER A 237 -25.45 4.81 5.90
N ASP A 238 -24.69 5.72 6.51
CA ASP A 238 -24.58 7.11 6.09
C ASP A 238 -23.78 7.23 4.79
N GLY A 239 -22.94 6.25 4.46
CA GLY A 239 -22.03 6.29 3.30
C GLY A 239 -20.85 7.23 3.50
N ILE A 240 -19.92 7.21 2.53
CA ILE A 240 -18.74 8.08 2.51
C ILE A 240 -18.75 8.98 1.28
N ASP A 241 -18.20 10.18 1.41
CA ASP A 241 -18.11 11.12 0.29
C ASP A 241 -16.93 10.75 -0.61
N CYS A 242 -17.11 10.90 -1.92
CA CYS A 242 -16.00 10.73 -2.84
C CYS A 242 -14.92 11.79 -2.57
N ALA A 243 -13.66 11.36 -2.46
CA ALA A 243 -12.52 12.23 -2.14
C ALA A 243 -12.29 13.38 -3.15
N VAL A 244 -12.85 13.27 -4.36
CA VAL A 244 -12.64 14.21 -5.47
C VAL A 244 -13.84 15.12 -5.72
N CYS A 245 -15.05 14.54 -5.80
CA CYS A 245 -16.26 15.26 -6.21
C CYS A 245 -17.33 15.36 -5.12
N ALA A 246 -17.06 14.86 -3.91
CA ALA A 246 -17.98 14.80 -2.78
C ALA A 246 -19.30 14.03 -3.03
N ASN A 247 -19.45 13.34 -4.16
CA ASN A 247 -20.62 12.49 -4.40
C ASN A 247 -20.73 11.38 -3.33
N LYS A 248 -21.93 11.16 -2.80
CA LYS A 248 -22.17 10.21 -1.72
C LYS A 248 -22.11 8.76 -2.23
N LEU A 249 -21.22 7.95 -1.67
CA LEU A 249 -21.05 6.53 -1.97
C LEU A 249 -21.57 5.70 -0.81
N LYS A 250 -22.54 4.82 -1.08
CA LYS A 250 -23.13 3.89 -0.11
C LYS A 250 -22.44 2.52 -0.19
N ASN A 251 -22.66 1.68 0.82
CA ASN A 251 -22.08 0.32 0.86
C ASN A 251 -22.29 -0.49 -0.43
N ARG A 252 -23.42 -0.34 -1.11
CA ARG A 252 -23.73 -1.01 -2.39
C ARG A 252 -22.80 -0.63 -3.55
N ASP A 253 -22.16 0.54 -3.46
CA ASP A 253 -21.26 1.08 -4.48
C ASP A 253 -19.82 0.54 -4.31
N PHE A 254 -19.55 -0.18 -3.21
CA PHE A 254 -18.24 -0.75 -2.89
C PHE A 254 -18.22 -2.26 -3.15
N TYR A 255 -17.07 -2.72 -3.63
CA TYR A 255 -16.72 -4.14 -3.65
C TYR A 255 -15.58 -4.41 -2.67
N LYS A 256 -15.49 -5.66 -2.21
CA LYS A 256 -14.46 -6.08 -1.26
C LYS A 256 -13.15 -6.38 -1.99
N SER A 257 -12.04 -6.03 -1.36
CA SER A 257 -10.69 -6.34 -1.82
C SER A 257 -9.94 -7.05 -0.70
N ILE A 258 -9.21 -8.12 -1.00
CA ILE A 258 -8.38 -8.87 -0.04
C ILE A 258 -6.98 -8.26 0.01
N GLU A 259 -6.41 -8.16 1.21
CA GLU A 259 -4.99 -7.91 1.41
C GLU A 259 -4.29 -9.23 1.77
N PRO A 260 -3.50 -9.84 0.86
CA PRO A 260 -3.03 -11.21 1.00
C PRO A 260 -1.74 -11.31 1.86
N ARG A 261 -1.78 -10.79 3.10
CA ARG A 261 -0.60 -10.68 3.98
C ARG A 261 -0.01 -12.00 4.44
N ALA A 262 -0.82 -13.05 4.49
CA ALA A 262 -0.32 -14.39 4.82
C ALA A 262 0.34 -15.09 3.63
N GLY A 263 0.33 -14.47 2.45
CA GLY A 263 0.88 -15.00 1.22
C GLY A 263 -0.07 -15.90 0.44
N PHE A 264 0.53 -16.71 -0.43
CA PHE A 264 -0.16 -17.51 -1.43
C PHE A 264 0.31 -18.96 -1.35
N ILE A 265 -0.48 -19.88 -1.91
CA ILE A 265 -0.12 -21.29 -2.05
C ILE A 265 -0.25 -21.69 -3.51
N ALA A 266 0.76 -22.39 -4.03
CA ALA A 266 0.71 -23.01 -5.34
C ALA A 266 -0.32 -24.15 -5.40
N GLU A 267 -0.75 -24.52 -6.61
CA GLU A 267 -1.46 -25.79 -6.80
C GLU A 267 -0.55 -27.00 -6.61
N GLU A 268 -1.16 -28.18 -6.50
CA GLU A 268 -0.47 -29.46 -6.26
C GLU A 268 0.42 -29.86 -7.43
N GLU A 269 -0.02 -29.56 -8.65
CA GLU A 269 0.67 -29.91 -9.89
C GLU A 269 1.80 -28.92 -10.19
N ILE A 270 3.00 -29.46 -10.38
CA ILE A 270 4.19 -28.72 -10.82
C ILE A 270 4.42 -29.05 -12.28
N LYS A 271 4.51 -28.04 -13.14
CA LYS A 271 4.75 -28.22 -14.57
C LYS A 271 6.23 -28.03 -14.90
N ASP A 272 6.65 -28.56 -16.04
CA ASP A 272 7.97 -28.26 -16.59
C ASP A 272 8.07 -26.80 -17.03
N VAL A 273 9.26 -26.22 -16.86
CA VAL A 273 9.52 -24.84 -17.26
C VAL A 273 9.60 -24.77 -18.80
N PRO A 274 8.72 -24.01 -19.47
CA PRO A 274 8.79 -23.85 -20.91
C PRO A 274 10.02 -23.02 -21.30
N LEU A 275 10.48 -23.21 -22.55
CA LEU A 275 11.61 -22.45 -23.11
C LEU A 275 11.28 -20.96 -23.35
N SER A 276 10.00 -20.58 -23.38
CA SER A 276 9.55 -19.20 -23.55
C SER A 276 9.57 -18.43 -22.23
N SER A 277 9.95 -17.15 -22.29
CA SER A 277 9.86 -16.25 -21.13
C SER A 277 8.41 -16.10 -20.69
N GLN A 278 8.15 -16.30 -19.40
CA GLN A 278 6.83 -16.11 -18.84
C GLN A 278 6.56 -14.63 -18.64
N GLU A 279 5.51 -14.12 -19.29
CA GLU A 279 5.05 -12.76 -19.06
C GLU A 279 4.26 -12.67 -17.75
N ARG A 280 4.42 -11.55 -17.04
CA ARG A 280 3.61 -11.27 -15.85
C ARG A 280 2.14 -11.15 -16.27
N LYS A 281 1.34 -12.15 -15.85
CA LYS A 281 -0.07 -12.26 -16.21
C LYS A 281 -0.93 -11.11 -15.67
N TYR A 282 -0.60 -10.62 -14.48
CA TYR A 282 -1.33 -9.52 -13.84
C TYR A 282 -0.45 -8.31 -13.60
N LYS A 283 -1.09 -7.15 -13.50
CA LYS A 283 -0.46 -5.87 -13.17
C LYS A 283 -1.19 -5.22 -12.01
N THR A 284 -0.52 -4.22 -11.45
CA THR A 284 -1.06 -3.44 -10.36
C THR A 284 -1.24 -1.98 -10.75
N GLU A 285 -2.23 -1.33 -10.16
CA GLU A 285 -2.50 0.10 -10.30
C GLU A 285 -2.36 0.76 -8.93
N ALA A 286 -1.63 1.87 -8.87
CA ALA A 286 -1.45 2.66 -7.65
C ALA A 286 -2.48 3.78 -7.59
N ILE A 287 -3.07 3.95 -6.41
CA ILE A 287 -4.07 4.97 -6.10
C ILE A 287 -3.52 5.78 -4.94
N TYR A 288 -3.33 7.07 -5.16
CA TYR A 288 -3.04 8.01 -4.09
C TYR A 288 -4.33 8.30 -3.32
N ILE A 289 -4.38 7.88 -2.05
CA ILE A 289 -5.53 8.12 -1.17
C ILE A 289 -5.30 9.31 -0.24
N GLY A 290 -4.04 9.62 0.04
CA GLY A 290 -3.64 10.73 0.90
C GLY A 290 -3.97 10.51 2.37
N GLU A 291 -3.21 11.14 3.26
CA GLU A 291 -3.50 11.21 4.69
C GLU A 291 -3.85 12.64 5.12
N LYS A 292 -4.96 12.80 5.84
CA LYS A 292 -5.28 14.12 6.45
C LYS A 292 -4.26 14.55 7.49
N THR A 293 -3.51 13.59 8.04
CA THR A 293 -2.47 13.81 9.06
C THR A 293 -1.06 13.71 8.49
N ALA A 294 -0.91 13.63 7.16
CA ALA A 294 0.38 13.61 6.49
C ALA A 294 1.21 14.81 6.94
N TYR A 295 2.47 14.56 7.30
CA TYR A 295 3.37 15.62 7.71
C TYR A 295 3.98 16.26 6.44
N SER A 296 3.60 17.50 6.17
CA SER A 296 4.22 18.31 5.12
C SER A 296 5.62 18.68 5.57
N ILE A 297 6.62 18.29 4.77
CA ILE A 297 8.03 18.53 5.08
C ILE A 297 8.47 19.84 4.43
N SER A 298 8.24 19.94 3.13
CA SER A 298 8.57 21.13 2.36
C SER A 298 7.48 21.39 1.33
N LYS A 299 7.19 22.66 1.13
CA LYS A 299 6.23 23.12 0.12
C LYS A 299 6.75 24.41 -0.46
N TYR A 300 6.99 24.41 -1.78
CA TYR A 300 7.50 25.57 -2.50
C TYR A 300 6.68 25.81 -3.75
N ASP A 301 6.54 27.09 -4.09
CA ASP A 301 5.96 27.55 -5.33
C ASP A 301 7.10 28.03 -6.24
N TYR A 302 7.17 27.46 -7.44
CA TYR A 302 8.14 27.85 -8.46
C TYR A 302 7.44 28.55 -9.59
N GLU A 303 8.10 29.57 -10.15
CA GLU A 303 7.63 30.30 -11.31
C GLU A 303 8.46 29.87 -12.53
N PHE A 304 7.80 29.23 -13.49
CA PHE A 304 8.39 28.81 -14.76
C PHE A 304 7.71 29.59 -15.88
N GLU A 305 8.42 30.59 -16.40
CA GLU A 305 7.86 31.61 -17.31
C GLU A 305 6.57 32.23 -16.76
N ASN A 306 5.41 31.76 -17.21
CA ASN A 306 4.08 32.24 -16.81
C ASN A 306 3.24 31.17 -16.08
N ILE A 307 3.83 30.02 -15.74
CA ILE A 307 3.14 28.92 -15.06
C ILE A 307 3.73 28.75 -13.66
N LYS A 308 2.85 28.81 -12.66
CA LYS A 308 3.20 28.50 -11.28
C LYS A 308 3.13 26.99 -11.04
N LEU A 309 4.17 26.43 -10.44
CA LEU A 309 4.27 25.03 -10.05
C LEU A 309 4.35 24.95 -8.54
N GLU A 310 3.33 24.37 -7.90
CA GLU A 310 3.35 24.08 -6.47
C GLU A 310 3.86 22.65 -6.28
N VAL A 311 4.98 22.50 -5.58
CA VAL A 311 5.53 21.19 -5.24
C VAL A 311 5.59 21.00 -3.73
N GLU A 312 4.94 19.94 -3.26
CA GLU A 312 4.89 19.58 -1.84
C GLU A 312 5.52 18.20 -1.63
N SER A 313 6.40 18.08 -0.64
CA SER A 313 6.85 16.79 -0.13
C SER A 313 6.16 16.43 1.19
N THR A 314 5.64 15.21 1.28
CA THR A 314 5.00 14.67 2.48
C THR A 314 5.67 13.37 2.93
N ALA A 315 5.77 13.20 4.26
CA ALA A 315 6.22 11.96 4.87
C ALA A 315 5.04 11.07 5.28
N ASN A 316 5.23 9.75 5.17
CA ASN A 316 4.26 8.74 5.63
C ASN A 316 2.86 8.95 5.03
N ASP A 317 2.79 9.33 3.76
CA ASP A 317 1.53 9.49 3.05
C ASP A 317 1.04 8.14 2.51
N SER A 318 -0.28 7.99 2.37
CA SER A 318 -0.89 6.67 2.11
C SER A 318 -1.20 6.45 0.64
N LEU A 319 -0.78 5.27 0.15
CA LEU A 319 -1.12 4.75 -1.17
C LEU A 319 -1.73 3.36 -1.07
N VAL A 320 -2.58 3.05 -2.05
CA VAL A 320 -3.12 1.71 -2.24
C VAL A 320 -2.71 1.21 -3.60
N VAL A 321 -2.06 0.06 -3.64
CA VAL A 321 -1.79 -0.67 -4.87
C VAL A 321 -2.82 -1.78 -4.99
N LYS A 322 -3.56 -1.84 -6.10
CA LYS A 322 -4.58 -2.87 -6.35
C LYS A 322 -4.29 -3.67 -7.61
N SER A 323 -4.80 -4.90 -7.66
CA SER A 323 -4.83 -5.69 -8.89
C SER A 323 -5.68 -5.00 -9.96
N THR A 324 -5.28 -5.14 -11.22
CA THR A 324 -6.14 -4.74 -12.36
C THR A 324 -7.29 -5.72 -12.59
N ASP A 325 -7.09 -6.97 -12.19
CA ASP A 325 -8.00 -8.08 -12.43
C ASP A 325 -8.72 -8.49 -11.14
N VAL A 326 -9.81 -9.24 -11.29
CA VAL A 326 -10.63 -9.73 -10.18
C VAL A 326 -10.50 -11.24 -10.05
N PHE A 327 -10.71 -11.74 -8.85
CA PHE A 327 -10.53 -13.15 -8.49
C PHE A 327 -11.78 -13.67 -7.79
N TYR A 328 -12.16 -14.90 -8.11
CA TYR A 328 -13.21 -15.64 -7.42
C TYR A 328 -12.56 -16.52 -6.35
N VAL A 329 -12.74 -16.17 -5.09
CA VAL A 329 -12.02 -16.75 -3.94
C VAL A 329 -12.97 -17.47 -3.00
N CYS A 330 -12.60 -18.68 -2.60
CA CYS A 330 -13.30 -19.46 -1.58
C CYS A 330 -13.09 -18.81 -0.20
N PRO A 331 -14.16 -18.33 0.49
CA PRO A 331 -14.04 -17.73 1.81
C PRO A 331 -13.53 -18.72 2.87
N LYS A 332 -13.62 -20.04 2.63
CA LYS A 332 -13.18 -21.07 3.58
C LYS A 332 -11.71 -21.45 3.45
N CYS A 333 -11.25 -21.85 2.26
CA CYS A 333 -9.89 -22.39 2.07
C CYS A 333 -8.97 -21.51 1.20
N GLY A 334 -9.48 -20.41 0.65
CA GLY A 334 -8.70 -19.50 -0.18
C GLY A 334 -8.43 -19.95 -1.61
N TYR A 335 -8.98 -21.10 -2.06
CA TYR A 335 -8.94 -21.49 -3.47
C TYR A 335 -9.45 -20.36 -4.34
N SER A 336 -8.74 -20.09 -5.44
CA SER A 336 -9.01 -18.91 -6.25
C SER A 336 -8.81 -19.13 -7.74
N LEU A 337 -9.73 -18.53 -8.51
CA LEU A 337 -9.70 -18.48 -9.97
C LEU A 337 -9.66 -17.01 -10.40
N ALA A 338 -8.82 -16.68 -11.37
CA ALA A 338 -8.82 -15.34 -11.94
C ALA A 338 -9.94 -15.16 -12.97
N SER A 339 -10.43 -13.93 -13.14
CA SER A 339 -11.52 -13.63 -14.07
C SER A 339 -11.23 -13.94 -15.53
N ASN A 340 -9.96 -14.06 -15.91
CA ASN A 340 -9.52 -14.42 -17.26
C ASN A 340 -9.36 -15.94 -17.46
N GLU A 341 -9.51 -16.77 -16.42
CA GLU A 341 -9.54 -18.24 -16.56
C GLU A 341 -10.94 -18.71 -16.99
N THR A 342 -11.43 -18.22 -18.12
CA THR A 342 -12.80 -18.51 -18.61
C THR A 342 -13.08 -20.00 -18.73
N GLY A 343 -12.11 -20.82 -19.14
CA GLY A 343 -12.25 -22.27 -19.20
C GLY A 343 -12.66 -22.90 -17.86
N LYS A 344 -11.94 -22.59 -16.78
CA LYS A 344 -12.27 -23.10 -15.42
C LYS A 344 -13.52 -22.45 -14.83
N LEU A 345 -13.82 -21.21 -15.21
CA LEU A 345 -15.02 -20.51 -14.73
C LEU A 345 -16.30 -21.06 -15.37
N LEU A 346 -16.23 -21.58 -16.61
CA LEU A 346 -17.37 -22.20 -17.28
C LEU A 346 -17.80 -23.55 -16.65
N ASP A 347 -16.95 -24.17 -15.82
CA ASP A 347 -17.33 -25.32 -14.99
C ASP A 347 -18.38 -24.96 -13.92
N TYR A 348 -18.59 -23.65 -13.68
CA TYR A 348 -19.64 -23.11 -12.83
C TYR A 348 -20.81 -22.68 -13.70
N SER A 349 -21.92 -23.41 -13.63
CA SER A 349 -23.10 -23.16 -14.48
C SER A 349 -23.75 -21.79 -14.25
N ASP A 350 -23.60 -21.23 -13.05
CA ASP A 350 -24.07 -19.91 -12.63
C ASP A 350 -23.08 -18.79 -12.96
N TYR A 351 -21.93 -19.10 -13.56
CA TYR A 351 -20.97 -18.08 -13.97
C TYR A 351 -21.53 -17.23 -15.12
N ARG A 352 -21.40 -15.91 -14.91
CA ARG A 352 -21.59 -14.87 -15.92
C ARG A 352 -20.52 -13.79 -15.71
N PRO A 353 -20.02 -13.14 -16.77
CA PRO A 353 -19.07 -12.04 -16.62
C PRO A 353 -19.58 -10.99 -15.63
N GLY A 354 -18.78 -10.70 -14.61
CA GLY A 354 -19.09 -9.67 -13.62
C GLY A 354 -19.87 -10.14 -12.38
N VAL A 355 -20.37 -11.38 -12.34
CA VAL A 355 -21.12 -11.91 -11.18
C VAL A 355 -20.29 -11.87 -9.89
N ASN A 356 -20.93 -11.61 -8.75
CA ASN A 356 -20.25 -11.43 -7.46
C ASN A 356 -19.98 -12.74 -6.70
N ARG A 357 -20.69 -13.82 -7.04
CA ARG A 357 -20.61 -15.13 -6.39
C ARG A 357 -20.91 -16.21 -7.41
N ILE A 358 -20.18 -17.33 -7.33
CA ILE A 358 -20.43 -18.54 -8.09
C ILE A 358 -20.37 -19.76 -7.16
N GLU A 359 -21.25 -20.73 -7.36
CA GLU A 359 -21.40 -21.87 -6.45
C GLU A 359 -21.72 -23.19 -7.14
N ILE A 360 -22.33 -23.16 -8.33
CA ILE A 360 -22.92 -24.36 -8.94
C ILE A 360 -21.88 -25.04 -9.83
N SER A 361 -21.02 -25.86 -9.23
CA SER A 361 -19.98 -26.66 -9.89
C SER A 361 -20.19 -28.15 -9.68
N ASN A 362 -19.92 -28.95 -10.70
CA ASN A 362 -20.01 -30.42 -10.64
C ASN A 362 -18.90 -31.06 -9.80
N ASN A 363 -17.72 -30.43 -9.70
CA ASN A 363 -16.51 -31.04 -9.16
C ASN A 363 -15.98 -30.38 -7.87
N GLY A 364 -16.53 -29.23 -7.48
CA GLY A 364 -16.03 -28.46 -6.34
C GLY A 364 -14.57 -28.04 -6.53
N HIS A 365 -13.83 -27.83 -5.43
CA HIS A 365 -12.40 -27.55 -5.47
C HIS A 365 -11.64 -28.22 -4.33
N LYS A 366 -10.38 -28.57 -4.58
CA LYS A 366 -9.47 -29.14 -3.57
C LYS A 366 -9.06 -28.10 -2.53
N ASN A 367 -8.85 -28.51 -1.27
CA ASN A 367 -8.22 -27.64 -0.27
C ASN A 367 -6.68 -27.70 -0.32
N PRO A 368 -5.97 -26.67 0.18
CA PRO A 368 -4.51 -26.60 0.08
C PRO A 368 -3.75 -27.44 1.12
N PHE A 369 -4.46 -28.19 1.98
CA PHE A 369 -3.89 -28.94 3.10
C PHE A 369 -3.94 -30.46 2.86
N GLY A 370 -4.07 -30.89 1.61
CA GLY A 370 -4.05 -32.30 1.19
C GLY A 370 -5.25 -33.15 1.58
N ARG A 371 -6.32 -32.57 2.14
CA ARG A 371 -7.52 -33.33 2.58
C ARG A 371 -8.66 -33.28 1.56
N GLY A 372 -8.51 -33.82 0.34
CA GLY A 372 -9.61 -33.89 -0.62
C GLY A 372 -10.30 -32.53 -0.91
N ASN A 373 -11.59 -32.56 -1.25
CA ASN A 373 -12.34 -31.37 -1.62
C ASN A 373 -12.71 -30.49 -0.43
N CYS A 374 -12.76 -29.17 -0.65
CA CYS A 374 -13.29 -28.22 0.33
C CYS A 374 -14.79 -28.41 0.50
N THR A 375 -15.29 -28.34 1.73
CA THR A 375 -16.73 -28.43 2.00
C THR A 375 -17.50 -27.19 1.54
N ASN A 376 -16.82 -26.08 1.27
CA ASN A 376 -17.44 -24.87 0.76
C ASN A 376 -17.30 -24.84 -0.75
N VAL A 377 -18.40 -24.69 -1.47
CA VAL A 377 -18.42 -24.64 -2.94
C VAL A 377 -18.48 -23.21 -3.49
N SER A 378 -18.85 -22.25 -2.63
CA SER A 378 -18.96 -20.83 -2.95
C SER A 378 -17.62 -20.17 -3.22
N LEU A 379 -17.49 -19.46 -4.35
CA LEU A 379 -16.42 -18.52 -4.61
C LEU A 379 -17.00 -17.11 -4.72
N MET A 380 -16.41 -16.17 -3.99
CA MET A 380 -16.82 -14.76 -3.99
C MET A 380 -15.82 -13.91 -4.76
N LYS A 381 -16.32 -12.90 -5.46
CA LYS A 381 -15.50 -11.96 -6.23
C LYS A 381 -14.78 -10.97 -5.32
N TYR A 382 -13.46 -10.87 -5.49
CA TYR A 382 -12.58 -9.92 -4.81
C TYR A 382 -11.57 -9.30 -5.78
N CYS A 383 -11.11 -8.10 -5.46
CA CYS A 383 -9.80 -7.63 -5.94
C CYS A 383 -8.72 -8.00 -4.92
N LEU A 384 -7.46 -7.84 -5.31
CA LEU A 384 -6.34 -7.83 -4.37
C LEU A 384 -5.85 -6.40 -4.19
N HIS A 385 -5.40 -6.05 -2.99
CA HIS A 385 -4.78 -4.76 -2.73
C HIS A 385 -3.72 -4.86 -1.64
N HIS A 386 -2.93 -3.80 -1.54
CA HIS A 386 -2.04 -3.54 -0.43
C HIS A 386 -2.03 -2.04 -0.14
N GLU A 387 -2.24 -1.69 1.12
CA GLU A 387 -2.10 -0.33 1.62
C GLU A 387 -0.74 -0.17 2.30
N PHE A 388 0.01 0.84 1.89
CA PHE A 388 1.29 1.19 2.52
C PHE A 388 1.49 2.70 2.59
N LYS A 389 2.30 3.12 3.57
CA LYS A 389 2.70 4.51 3.76
C LYS A 389 4.11 4.72 3.23
N THR A 390 4.37 5.81 2.51
CA THR A 390 5.68 6.13 1.93
C THR A 390 5.90 7.65 1.83
N ASP A 391 7.06 8.07 1.34
CA ASP A 391 7.32 9.49 1.07
C ASP A 391 6.85 9.86 -0.33
N VAL A 392 6.22 11.02 -0.45
CA VAL A 392 5.56 11.47 -1.67
C VAL A 392 5.97 12.90 -2.01
N ALA A 393 6.21 13.17 -3.29
CA ALA A 393 6.26 14.51 -3.88
C ALA A 393 5.06 14.73 -4.79
N LYS A 394 4.35 15.83 -4.57
CA LYS A 394 3.13 16.19 -5.30
C LYS A 394 3.41 17.42 -6.14
N ILE A 395 3.21 17.31 -7.44
CA ILE A 395 3.37 18.41 -8.38
C ILE A 395 1.99 18.88 -8.82
N SER A 396 1.67 20.13 -8.52
CA SER A 396 0.44 20.80 -8.97
C SER A 396 0.81 21.88 -9.98
N PHE A 397 0.06 21.96 -11.07
CA PHE A 397 0.33 22.88 -12.16
C PHE A 397 -0.71 24.01 -12.15
N GLY A 398 -0.26 25.26 -12.21
CA GLY A 398 -1.10 26.46 -12.34
C GLY A 398 -1.64 26.68 -13.76
N CYS A 399 -1.76 25.63 -14.56
CA CYS A 399 -2.21 25.68 -15.95
C CYS A 399 -3.26 24.57 -16.22
N ASN A 400 -3.78 24.51 -17.44
CA ASN A 400 -4.81 23.52 -17.80
C ASN A 400 -4.23 22.10 -17.83
N THR A 401 -4.64 21.27 -16.88
CA THR A 401 -4.23 19.86 -16.78
C THR A 401 -5.38 18.88 -17.07
N SER A 402 -6.49 19.31 -17.67
CA SER A 402 -7.70 18.48 -17.83
C SER A 402 -7.55 17.25 -18.72
N SER A 403 -6.57 17.21 -19.62
CA SER A 403 -6.32 16.06 -20.49
C SER A 403 -5.57 14.95 -19.75
N TYR A 404 -6.28 13.86 -19.41
CA TYR A 404 -5.68 12.67 -18.81
C TYR A 404 -4.52 12.10 -19.64
N SER A 405 -4.69 11.97 -20.96
CA SER A 405 -3.64 11.42 -21.85
C SER A 405 -2.36 12.27 -21.86
N THR A 406 -2.52 13.61 -21.87
CA THR A 406 -1.41 14.55 -21.81
C THR A 406 -0.69 14.42 -20.47
N MET A 407 -1.43 14.50 -19.36
CA MET A 407 -0.83 14.46 -18.02
C MET A 407 -0.20 13.11 -17.69
N LEU A 408 -0.75 12.01 -18.21
CA LEU A 408 -0.16 10.69 -18.08
C LEU A 408 1.18 10.62 -18.82
N SER A 409 1.25 11.21 -20.02
CA SER A 409 2.48 11.28 -20.82
C SER A 409 3.54 12.20 -20.17
N VAL A 410 3.12 13.35 -19.64
CA VAL A 410 3.97 14.27 -18.85
C VAL A 410 4.51 13.58 -17.61
N MET A 411 3.67 12.83 -16.89
CA MET A 411 4.07 12.07 -15.71
C MET A 411 5.20 11.09 -16.02
N TYR A 412 5.09 10.28 -17.08
CA TYR A 412 6.16 9.34 -17.44
C TYR A 412 7.43 10.06 -17.92
N ALA A 413 7.30 11.18 -18.65
CA ALA A 413 8.45 11.98 -19.07
C ALA A 413 9.23 12.53 -17.86
N LEU A 414 8.53 13.14 -16.90
CA LEU A 414 9.13 13.66 -15.67
C LEU A 414 9.71 12.54 -14.81
N LEU A 415 8.98 11.43 -14.64
CA LEU A 415 9.41 10.32 -13.81
C LEU A 415 10.66 9.62 -14.35
N ASN A 416 10.73 9.37 -15.67
CA ASN A 416 11.91 8.78 -16.31
C ASN A 416 13.11 9.76 -16.25
N SER A 417 12.86 11.06 -16.42
CA SER A 417 13.92 12.07 -16.35
C SER A 417 14.42 12.28 -14.94
N PHE A 418 13.53 12.21 -13.94
CA PHE A 418 13.87 12.28 -12.52
C PHE A 418 14.77 11.12 -12.09
N ALA A 419 14.41 9.89 -12.49
CA ALA A 419 15.25 8.71 -12.25
C ALA A 419 16.67 8.92 -12.82
N ASN A 420 16.75 9.37 -14.08
CA ASN A 420 18.03 9.56 -14.77
C ASN A 420 18.85 10.73 -14.21
N GLU A 421 18.22 11.84 -13.86
CA GLU A 421 18.93 13.04 -13.36
C GLU A 421 19.60 12.77 -12.01
N LEU A 422 18.94 12.02 -11.13
CA LEU A 422 19.47 11.69 -9.81
C LEU A 422 20.15 10.32 -9.74
N ASN A 423 20.33 9.62 -10.87
CA ASN A 423 20.87 8.26 -10.94
C ASN A 423 20.15 7.28 -9.97
N ILE A 424 18.82 7.39 -9.92
CA ILE A 424 17.96 6.50 -9.12
C ILE A 424 17.49 5.36 -10.01
N GLU A 425 17.55 4.14 -9.50
CA GLU A 425 16.96 2.98 -10.17
C GLU A 425 15.47 3.21 -10.43
N ARG A 426 15.04 3.02 -11.68
CA ARG A 426 13.66 3.35 -12.10
C ARG A 426 12.60 2.60 -11.29
N ARG A 427 12.93 1.45 -10.71
CA ARG A 427 12.02 0.66 -9.88
C ARG A 427 11.83 1.21 -8.46
N ASP A 428 12.75 2.03 -7.97
CA ASP A 428 12.74 2.57 -6.60
C ASP A 428 11.81 3.76 -6.43
N ILE A 429 11.43 4.39 -7.55
CA ILE A 429 10.45 5.48 -7.59
C ILE A 429 9.29 5.13 -8.52
N LYS A 430 8.08 5.55 -8.18
CA LYS A 430 6.87 5.34 -9.00
C LYS A 430 6.06 6.62 -9.04
N ALA A 431 5.07 6.66 -9.93
CA ALA A 431 4.12 7.77 -9.96
C ALA A 431 2.71 7.31 -10.33
N CYS A 432 1.73 8.08 -9.85
CA CYS A 432 0.35 8.01 -10.28
C CYS A 432 -0.23 9.42 -10.43
N LEU A 433 -1.31 9.53 -11.21
CA LEU A 433 -2.08 10.77 -11.27
C LEU A 433 -3.11 10.78 -10.14
N SER A 434 -3.24 11.94 -9.50
CA SER A 434 -4.40 12.29 -8.69
C SER A 434 -5.08 13.49 -9.35
N TYR A 435 -6.34 13.76 -9.04
CA TYR A 435 -7.02 14.93 -9.58
C TYR A 435 -8.05 15.48 -8.60
N LYS A 436 -8.35 16.77 -8.74
CA LYS A 436 -9.48 17.44 -8.10
C LYS A 436 -10.40 18.01 -9.15
N ILE A 437 -11.66 18.26 -8.79
CA ILE A 437 -12.58 18.99 -9.67
C ILE A 437 -12.66 20.42 -9.17
N SER A 438 -12.17 21.37 -9.97
CA SER A 438 -12.25 22.81 -9.69
C SER A 438 -13.00 23.48 -10.84
N ASN A 439 -14.05 24.25 -10.54
CA ASN A 439 -14.86 24.95 -11.55
C ASN A 439 -15.32 24.05 -12.72
N GLY A 440 -15.66 22.78 -12.42
CA GLY A 440 -16.10 21.80 -13.42
C GLY A 440 -14.99 21.19 -14.28
N ARG A 441 -13.72 21.50 -14.04
CA ARG A 441 -12.55 20.94 -14.74
C ARG A 441 -11.78 19.99 -13.84
N MET A 442 -11.18 18.95 -14.45
CA MET A 442 -10.27 18.04 -13.75
C MET A 442 -8.88 18.65 -13.70
N ASP A 443 -8.42 18.99 -12.50
CA ASP A 443 -7.06 19.47 -12.27
C ASP A 443 -6.21 18.29 -11.81
N HIS A 444 -5.35 17.79 -12.70
CA HIS A 444 -4.46 16.68 -12.40
C HIS A 444 -3.23 17.15 -11.63
N LYS A 445 -2.83 16.34 -10.66
CA LYS A 445 -1.57 16.40 -9.93
C LYS A 445 -0.76 15.16 -10.24
N ILE A 446 0.55 15.32 -10.34
CA ILE A 446 1.47 14.20 -10.46
C ILE A 446 1.96 13.86 -9.05
N ILE A 447 1.79 12.60 -8.66
CA ILE A 447 2.20 12.07 -7.36
C ILE A 447 3.39 11.14 -7.60
N ILE A 448 4.59 11.56 -7.26
CA ILE A 448 5.81 10.75 -7.30
C ILE A 448 6.09 10.21 -5.91
N TYR A 449 6.38 8.92 -5.78
CA TYR A 449 6.52 8.28 -4.48
C TYR A 449 7.59 7.19 -4.49
N ASP A 450 8.16 6.91 -3.32
CA ASP A 450 9.13 5.83 -3.20
C ASP A 450 8.41 4.48 -3.21
N ALA A 451 8.94 3.53 -3.98
CA ALA A 451 8.36 2.20 -4.11
C ALA A 451 8.43 1.37 -2.81
N VAL A 452 9.34 1.72 -1.91
CA VAL A 452 9.57 1.00 -0.64
C VAL A 452 8.66 1.55 0.45
N PRO A 453 7.92 0.69 1.18
CA PRO A 453 7.16 1.11 2.35
C PRO A 453 8.02 1.83 3.40
N GLY A 454 7.50 2.93 3.93
CA GLY A 454 8.19 3.78 4.90
C GLY A 454 9.11 4.83 4.28
N GLY A 455 9.31 4.85 2.96
CA GLY A 455 10.03 5.86 2.18
C GLY A 455 11.56 5.83 2.35
N ALA A 456 12.28 5.71 1.23
CA ALA A 456 13.73 5.82 1.13
C ALA A 456 14.23 7.28 1.13
N GLY A 457 13.33 8.23 0.82
CA GLY A 457 13.59 9.66 0.72
C GLY A 457 13.86 10.15 -0.70
N HIS A 458 13.76 9.31 -1.73
CA HIS A 458 14.07 9.69 -3.11
C HIS A 458 13.10 10.75 -3.64
N SER A 459 11.80 10.57 -3.46
CA SER A 459 10.77 11.51 -3.89
C SER A 459 10.98 12.92 -3.35
N ARG A 460 11.51 13.04 -2.11
CA ARG A 460 11.80 14.33 -1.46
C ARG A 460 12.90 15.11 -2.16
N CYS A 461 13.86 14.43 -2.80
CA CYS A 461 14.97 15.09 -3.49
C CYS A 461 14.51 15.98 -4.65
N LEU A 462 13.28 15.78 -5.15
CA LEU A 462 12.68 16.65 -6.17
C LEU A 462 12.34 18.05 -5.65
N VAL A 463 12.15 18.21 -4.33
CA VAL A 463 11.58 19.41 -3.71
C VAL A 463 12.67 20.20 -2.99
N THR A 464 13.37 21.06 -3.74
CA THR A 464 14.44 21.93 -3.23
C THR A 464 14.00 23.39 -3.18
N GLU A 465 14.46 24.16 -2.20
CA GLU A 465 14.06 25.58 -2.05
C GLU A 465 14.39 26.42 -3.30
N ASP A 466 15.52 26.16 -3.95
CA ASP A 466 15.97 26.83 -5.17
C ASP A 466 15.27 26.34 -6.46
N GLY A 467 14.61 25.19 -6.40
CA GLY A 467 13.96 24.51 -7.53
C GLY A 467 14.92 23.96 -8.58
N GLU A 468 16.23 23.93 -8.34
CA GLU A 468 17.22 23.54 -9.36
C GLU A 468 17.06 22.09 -9.82
N VAL A 469 16.76 21.18 -8.89
CA VAL A 469 16.49 19.77 -9.24
C VAL A 469 15.27 19.66 -10.14
N LEU A 470 14.17 20.34 -9.80
CA LEU A 470 12.95 20.32 -10.62
C LEU A 470 13.20 20.90 -12.02
N LYS A 471 13.93 22.02 -12.11
CA LYS A 471 14.32 22.64 -13.40
C LYS A 471 15.15 21.67 -14.25
N ALA A 472 16.15 21.03 -13.65
CA ALA A 472 17.00 20.06 -14.34
C ALA A 472 16.19 18.87 -14.89
N VAL A 473 15.24 18.36 -14.09
CA VAL A 473 14.34 17.27 -14.49
C VAL A 473 13.43 17.68 -15.65
N ILE A 474 12.82 18.87 -15.59
CA ILE A 474 11.97 19.39 -16.67
C ILE A 474 12.80 19.57 -17.96
N LYS A 475 13.97 20.19 -17.87
CA LYS A 475 14.87 20.40 -19.02
C LYS A 475 15.30 19.08 -19.65
N ARG A 476 15.64 18.08 -18.83
CA ARG A 476 15.95 16.73 -19.32
C ARG A 476 14.75 16.08 -19.98
N ALA A 477 13.55 16.23 -19.42
CA ALA A 477 12.33 15.68 -20.01
C ALA A 477 12.01 16.31 -21.37
N ILE A 478 12.15 17.64 -21.49
CA ILE A 478 12.01 18.34 -22.78
C ILE A 478 13.04 17.78 -23.78
N GLY A 479 14.32 17.74 -23.42
CA GLY A 479 15.38 17.22 -24.30
C GLY A 479 15.16 15.76 -24.72
N LEU A 480 14.69 14.90 -23.81
CA LEU A 480 14.37 13.50 -24.09
C LEU A 480 13.26 13.35 -25.13
N LEU A 481 12.21 14.17 -25.01
CA LEU A 481 11.07 14.12 -25.91
C LEU A 481 11.35 14.80 -27.25
N ASP A 482 12.10 15.91 -27.25
CA ASP A 482 12.42 16.70 -28.45
C ASP A 482 13.36 15.93 -29.39
N THR A 483 14.37 15.23 -28.84
CA THR A 483 15.35 14.44 -29.62
C THR A 483 14.83 13.06 -30.07
N CYS A 484 13.62 12.67 -29.67
CA CYS A 484 13.07 11.35 -29.96
C CYS A 484 12.12 11.40 -31.16
N GLU A 485 12.43 10.71 -32.26
CA GLU A 485 11.65 10.79 -33.52
C GLU A 485 10.41 9.88 -33.59
N CYS A 486 9.97 9.33 -32.46
CA CYS A 486 8.85 8.35 -32.45
C CYS A 486 7.46 9.02 -32.49
N SER A 487 6.47 8.29 -33.00
CA SER A 487 5.05 8.61 -32.89
C SER A 487 4.21 7.35 -32.62
N PRO A 488 3.24 7.37 -31.67
CA PRO A 488 3.00 8.42 -30.68
C PRO A 488 3.98 8.33 -29.49
N SER A 489 4.59 7.17 -29.23
CA SER A 489 5.53 6.96 -28.12
C SER A 489 6.40 5.71 -28.33
N CYS A 490 7.54 5.60 -27.65
CA CYS A 490 8.42 4.42 -27.71
C CYS A 490 9.12 4.17 -26.37
N TYR A 491 9.90 3.07 -26.27
CA TYR A 491 10.62 2.69 -25.07
C TYR A 491 11.80 3.62 -24.70
N ARG A 492 12.25 4.46 -25.66
CA ARG A 492 13.29 5.45 -25.41
C ARG A 492 12.75 6.69 -24.66
N CYS A 493 11.46 7.00 -24.81
CA CYS A 493 10.86 8.20 -24.22
C CYS A 493 9.90 7.90 -23.07
N LEU A 494 8.71 7.37 -23.39
CA LEU A 494 7.60 7.24 -22.44
C LEU A 494 7.30 5.78 -22.03
N ARG A 495 7.56 4.81 -22.92
CA ARG A 495 7.14 3.42 -22.71
C ARG A 495 8.16 2.66 -21.85
N ASN A 496 7.66 1.73 -21.05
CA ASN A 496 8.42 0.71 -20.35
C ASN A 496 7.54 -0.56 -20.20
N TYR A 497 8.12 -1.65 -19.73
CA TYR A 497 7.38 -2.92 -19.55
C TYR A 497 6.25 -2.81 -18.51
N GLU A 498 6.42 -1.94 -17.50
CA GLU A 498 5.44 -1.75 -16.44
C GLU A 498 4.18 -1.04 -16.95
N ASN A 499 4.31 -0.10 -17.89
CA ASN A 499 3.23 0.73 -18.40
C ASN A 499 2.59 0.26 -19.72
N GLN A 500 2.81 -0.98 -20.14
CA GLN A 500 2.28 -1.55 -21.39
C GLN A 500 0.77 -1.37 -21.60
N LYS A 501 -0.05 -1.48 -20.54
CA LYS A 501 -1.53 -1.35 -20.62
C LYS A 501 -1.99 0.04 -21.05
N ILE A 502 -1.13 1.04 -20.97
CA ILE A 502 -1.45 2.42 -21.31
C ILE A 502 -0.61 2.94 -22.48
N HIS A 503 0.15 2.07 -23.18
CA HIS A 503 0.98 2.48 -24.34
C HIS A 503 0.16 3.17 -25.43
N GLU A 504 -1.11 2.78 -25.60
CA GLU A 504 -2.05 3.39 -26.56
C GLU A 504 -2.47 4.81 -26.15
N ILE A 505 -2.34 5.18 -24.88
CA ILE A 505 -2.71 6.50 -24.33
C ILE A 505 -1.50 7.46 -24.38
N LEU A 506 -0.27 6.93 -24.38
CA LEU A 506 0.96 7.71 -24.28
C LEU A 506 1.31 8.41 -25.58
N ASP A 507 1.54 9.73 -25.47
CA ASP A 507 1.74 10.63 -26.60
C ASP A 507 2.89 11.62 -26.30
N ARG A 508 4.00 11.44 -27.02
CA ARG A 508 5.23 12.23 -26.91
C ARG A 508 4.99 13.68 -27.24
N GLU A 509 4.24 13.97 -28.31
CA GLU A 509 4.06 15.32 -28.83
C GLU A 509 3.20 16.15 -27.89
N LYS A 510 2.13 15.57 -27.33
CA LYS A 510 1.32 16.21 -26.29
C LYS A 510 2.13 16.50 -25.03
N ALA A 511 2.96 15.56 -24.59
CA ALA A 511 3.81 15.77 -23.41
C ALA A 511 4.86 16.87 -23.66
N LEU A 512 5.48 16.87 -24.83
CA LEU A 512 6.48 17.88 -25.22
C LEU A 512 5.85 19.28 -25.30
N ALA A 513 4.69 19.40 -25.94
CA ALA A 513 3.97 20.68 -26.04
C ALA A 513 3.52 21.20 -24.67
N PHE A 514 3.20 20.32 -23.72
CA PHE A 514 2.90 20.72 -22.35
C PHE A 514 4.18 21.19 -21.62
N LEU A 515 5.26 20.41 -21.67
CA LEU A 515 6.50 20.71 -20.95
C LEU A 515 7.24 21.93 -21.50
N LYS A 516 7.16 22.22 -22.81
CA LYS A 516 7.72 23.45 -23.42
C LYS A 516 7.08 24.74 -22.91
N GLN A 517 5.95 24.68 -22.20
CA GLN A 517 5.39 25.86 -21.52
C GLN A 517 6.09 26.15 -20.19
N LEU A 518 6.97 25.26 -19.74
CA LEU A 518 7.65 25.30 -18.45
C LEU A 518 9.17 25.50 -18.58
N GLY A 519 9.73 25.70 -19.78
CA GLY A 519 11.19 25.70 -19.93
C GLY A 519 11.71 26.28 -21.22
#